data_AF-A0A959Z2B2-F1
#
_entry.id   AF-A0A959Z2B2-F1
#
_cell.length_a   1.000
_cell.length_b   1.000
_cell.length_c   1.000
_cell.angle_alpha   90.00
_cell.angle_beta   90.00
_cell.angle_gamma   90.00
#
_symmetry.space_group_name_H-M   'P 1'
#
loop_
_entity.id
_entity.type
_entity.pdbx_description
1 polymer ?
#
loop_
_entity_poly.entity_id
_entity_poly.type
_entity_poly.pdbx_seq_one_letter_code
_entity_poly.pdbx_strand_id
1 'polypeptide(L)'
;MMNLRNLFSTLLLTSAMLLMGQQTYYGTTASGGSFDLGTIYSIDDNGNHVVGHEMVRLEGSLPKSDLEQAPNGKFYGVTQFGGEFGQGVLFEYDPVTDTYTVRYSFNGASDGGQPVRGVTRARNGRLYGLCSTGGANNAGTLFEFIIGTGAYSVRVDFGGNGPGTIGGRPIAKLEPNSTASIL
;
A
#
# COMPACT_ATOMS: atom_id res chain seq x y z
N MET A 1 -41.84 40.34 14.24
CA MET A 1 -41.16 40.36 12.93
C MET A 1 -39.66 40.35 13.18
N MET A 2 -38.98 39.26 12.87
CA MET A 2 -37.53 39.11 13.12
C MET A 2 -36.76 39.96 12.11
N ASN A 3 -35.84 40.82 12.57
CA ASN A 3 -35.14 41.78 11.72
C ASN A 3 -34.17 41.05 10.77
N LEU A 4 -34.24 41.35 9.47
CA LEU A 4 -33.45 40.71 8.40
C LEU A 4 -31.93 40.76 8.68
N ARG A 5 -31.46 41.74 9.47
CA ARG A 5 -30.06 41.86 9.89
C ARG A 5 -29.58 40.72 10.81
N ASN A 6 -30.48 40.10 11.59
CA ASN A 6 -30.14 38.95 12.45
C ASN A 6 -30.20 37.61 11.71
N LEU A 7 -30.87 37.57 10.56
CA LEU A 7 -30.94 36.38 9.70
C LEU A 7 -29.65 36.21 8.89
N PHE A 8 -29.03 37.30 8.43
CA PHE A 8 -27.75 37.23 7.71
C PHE A 8 -26.55 36.92 8.62
N SER A 9 -26.52 37.38 9.86
CA SER A 9 -25.42 37.06 10.79
C SER A 9 -25.46 35.62 11.29
N THR A 10 -26.65 35.06 11.53
CA THR A 10 -26.80 33.66 11.95
C THR A 10 -26.58 32.67 10.80
N LEU A 11 -26.96 33.03 9.57
CA LEU A 11 -26.72 32.21 8.38
C LEU A 11 -25.25 32.22 7.92
N LEU A 12 -24.51 33.32 8.14
CA LEU A 12 -23.06 33.35 7.93
C LEU A 12 -22.27 32.59 9.02
N LEU A 13 -22.76 32.54 10.26
CA LEU A 13 -22.09 31.78 11.33
C LEU A 13 -22.24 30.26 11.15
N THR A 14 -23.29 29.77 10.50
CA THR A 14 -23.40 28.33 10.16
C THR A 14 -22.69 27.97 8.86
N SER A 15 -22.50 28.91 7.93
CA SER A 15 -21.72 28.68 6.69
C SER A 15 -20.20 28.90 6.86
N ALA A 16 -19.75 29.32 8.04
CA ALA A 16 -18.34 29.52 8.38
C ALA A 16 -17.76 28.39 9.26
N MET A 17 -18.41 27.22 9.28
CA MET A 17 -17.73 25.98 9.67
C MET A 17 -16.68 25.67 8.60
N LEU A 18 -15.51 26.28 8.79
CA LEU A 18 -14.19 25.87 8.35
C LEU A 18 -14.19 24.74 7.30
N LEU A 19 -14.04 25.10 6.02
CA LEU A 19 -13.52 24.22 4.99
C LEU A 19 -12.01 23.98 5.26
N MET A 20 -11.67 23.42 6.42
CA MET A 20 -10.46 22.63 6.53
C MET A 20 -10.86 21.31 5.90
N GLY A 21 -10.34 21.02 4.70
CA GLY A 21 -10.57 19.73 4.06
C GLY A 21 -10.30 18.63 5.09
N GLN A 22 -11.32 17.82 5.37
CA GLN A 22 -11.21 16.77 6.36
C GLN A 22 -10.12 15.80 5.91
N GLN A 23 -9.14 15.53 6.78
CA GLN A 23 -8.05 14.64 6.39
C GLN A 23 -8.64 13.24 6.22
N THR A 24 -8.43 12.68 5.03
CA THR A 24 -8.80 11.30 4.72
C THR A 24 -7.55 10.44 4.79
N TYR A 25 -7.64 9.32 5.48
CA TYR A 25 -6.61 8.30 5.61
C TYR A 25 -7.06 7.05 4.88
N TYR A 26 -6.12 6.35 4.25
CA TYR A 26 -6.38 5.09 3.57
C TYR A 26 -5.64 3.96 4.25
N GLY A 27 -6.27 2.80 4.34
CA GLY A 27 -5.69 1.62 4.98
C GLY A 27 -6.23 0.33 4.38
N THR A 28 -5.67 -0.78 4.86
CA THR A 28 -6.12 -2.12 4.50
C THR A 28 -6.47 -2.94 5.73
N THR A 29 -7.42 -3.86 5.59
CA THR A 29 -7.70 -4.87 6.60
C THR A 29 -7.27 -6.25 6.10
N ALA A 30 -6.66 -7.05 6.97
CA ALA A 30 -6.26 -8.41 6.61
C ALA A 30 -7.47 -9.36 6.44
N SER A 31 -8.58 -9.05 7.13
CA SER A 31 -9.83 -9.80 7.16
C SER A 31 -11.01 -8.85 6.90
N GLY A 32 -12.17 -9.39 6.54
CA GLY A 32 -13.34 -8.66 6.06
C GLY A 32 -13.50 -8.74 4.54
N GLY A 33 -14.60 -8.17 4.04
CA GLY A 33 -15.01 -8.26 2.64
C GLY A 33 -15.40 -9.67 2.22
N SER A 34 -15.54 -9.87 0.92
CA SER A 34 -15.87 -11.16 0.31
C SER A 34 -14.85 -12.25 0.69
N PHE A 35 -15.36 -13.36 1.25
CA PHE A 35 -14.55 -14.51 1.70
C PHE A 35 -13.47 -14.21 2.76
N ASP A 36 -13.61 -13.10 3.50
CA ASP A 36 -12.67 -12.71 4.56
C ASP A 36 -11.23 -12.45 4.08
N LEU A 37 -11.09 -12.01 2.82
CA LEU A 37 -9.79 -11.81 2.16
C LEU A 37 -9.18 -10.42 2.38
N GLY A 38 -9.91 -9.51 3.03
CA GLY A 38 -9.48 -8.16 3.37
C GLY A 38 -10.08 -7.07 2.48
N THR A 39 -9.93 -5.82 2.89
CA THR A 39 -10.44 -4.65 2.15
C THR A 39 -9.40 -3.53 2.06
N ILE A 40 -9.63 -2.59 1.15
CA ILE A 40 -9.09 -1.22 1.19
C ILE A 40 -10.21 -0.30 1.66
N TYR A 41 -9.92 0.55 2.63
CA TYR A 41 -10.87 1.50 3.18
C TYR A 41 -10.26 2.90 3.28
N SER A 42 -11.14 3.90 3.31
CA SER A 42 -10.82 5.25 3.73
C SER A 42 -11.49 5.56 5.07
N ILE A 43 -10.85 6.36 5.91
CA ILE A 43 -11.39 6.85 7.18
C ILE A 43 -11.03 8.33 7.34
N ASP A 44 -11.93 9.10 7.94
CA ASP A 44 -11.70 10.51 8.23
C ASP A 44 -11.34 10.75 9.71
N ASP A 45 -10.97 11.99 10.07
CA ASP A 45 -10.61 12.36 11.45
C ASP A 45 -11.74 12.15 12.48
N ASN A 46 -12.99 11.98 12.02
CA ASN A 46 -14.17 11.72 12.86
C ASN A 46 -14.49 10.22 12.96
N GLY A 47 -13.74 9.37 12.27
CA GLY A 47 -13.96 7.93 12.21
C GLY A 47 -15.03 7.48 11.21
N ASN A 48 -15.58 8.38 10.39
CA ASN A 48 -16.45 7.96 9.30
C ASN A 48 -15.58 7.24 8.27
N HIS A 49 -16.02 6.08 7.83
CA HIS A 49 -15.25 5.22 6.94
C HIS A 49 -16.08 4.73 5.76
N VAL A 50 -15.38 4.43 4.67
CA VAL A 50 -15.93 3.85 3.44
C VAL A 50 -15.02 2.72 3.01
N VAL A 51 -15.62 1.58 2.64
CA VAL A 51 -14.91 0.49 1.97
C VAL A 51 -14.89 0.81 0.48
N GLY A 52 -13.70 0.96 -0.11
CA GLY A 52 -13.55 1.20 -1.55
C GLY A 52 -13.40 -0.10 -2.33
N HIS A 53 -12.62 -1.05 -1.80
CA HIS A 53 -12.38 -2.32 -2.49
C HIS A 53 -12.40 -3.50 -1.54
N GLU A 54 -13.07 -4.58 -1.96
CA GLU A 54 -13.01 -5.89 -1.30
C GLU A 54 -12.11 -6.82 -2.11
N MET A 55 -11.10 -7.40 -1.46
CA MET A 55 -10.15 -8.29 -2.11
C MET A 55 -10.84 -9.58 -2.57
N VAL A 56 -10.48 -10.06 -3.75
CA VAL A 56 -10.85 -11.39 -4.23
C VAL A 56 -9.62 -12.22 -4.56
N ARG A 57 -9.69 -13.54 -4.39
CA ARG A 57 -8.51 -14.43 -4.37
C ARG A 57 -7.57 -14.26 -5.58
N LEU A 58 -8.12 -14.05 -6.78
CA LEU A 58 -7.31 -13.88 -8.00
C LEU A 58 -6.62 -12.51 -8.08
N GLU A 59 -7.12 -11.52 -7.35
CA GLU A 59 -6.58 -10.16 -7.29
C GLU A 59 -5.64 -9.97 -6.09
N GLY A 60 -5.76 -10.81 -5.07
CA GLY A 60 -4.94 -10.76 -3.87
C GLY A 60 -5.74 -11.12 -2.63
N SER A 61 -5.07 -11.35 -1.51
CA SER A 61 -5.72 -11.59 -0.21
C SER A 61 -4.77 -11.35 0.95
N LEU A 62 -5.34 -11.05 2.12
CA LEU A 62 -4.61 -10.71 3.35
C LEU A 62 -3.63 -9.54 3.10
N PRO A 63 -4.13 -8.35 2.73
CA PRO A 63 -3.31 -7.14 2.57
C PRO A 63 -2.79 -6.68 3.93
N LYS A 64 -1.70 -7.30 4.39
CA LYS A 64 -0.96 -6.94 5.61
C LYS A 64 0.15 -5.95 5.27
N SER A 65 -0.25 -4.83 4.68
CA SER A 65 0.60 -3.91 3.95
C SER A 65 0.26 -2.48 4.33
N ASP A 66 1.28 -1.69 4.65
CA ASP A 66 1.11 -0.23 4.60
C ASP A 66 0.88 0.19 3.15
N LEU A 67 0.06 1.22 2.94
CA LEU A 67 -0.12 1.83 1.63
C LEU A 67 0.91 2.95 1.43
N GLU A 68 1.54 2.96 0.26
CA GLU A 68 2.47 4.01 -0.16
C GLU A 68 1.79 4.89 -1.21
N GLN A 69 1.55 6.17 -0.90
CA GLN A 69 0.99 7.11 -1.87
C GLN A 69 2.09 7.63 -2.80
N ALA A 70 1.87 7.49 -4.10
CA ALA A 70 2.76 8.04 -5.11
C ALA A 70 2.33 9.46 -5.54
N PRO A 71 3.22 10.24 -6.19
CA PRO A 71 2.91 11.61 -6.64
C PRO A 71 1.75 11.71 -7.65
N ASN A 72 1.35 10.60 -8.28
CA ASN A 72 0.17 10.53 -9.14
C ASN A 72 -1.15 10.43 -8.36
N GLY A 73 -1.11 10.48 -7.01
CA GLY A 73 -2.27 10.40 -6.13
C GLY A 73 -2.74 8.97 -5.81
N LYS A 74 -2.17 7.95 -6.47
CA LYS A 74 -2.54 6.55 -6.30
C LYS A 74 -1.77 5.89 -5.16
N PHE A 75 -2.38 4.88 -4.56
CA PHE A 75 -1.78 4.08 -3.51
C PHE A 75 -1.22 2.77 -4.07
N TYR A 76 -0.06 2.37 -3.57
CA TYR A 76 0.55 1.08 -3.88
C TYR A 76 0.69 0.27 -2.60
N GLY A 77 0.43 -1.03 -2.71
CA GLY A 77 0.51 -1.96 -1.59
C GLY A 77 0.69 -3.38 -2.07
N VAL A 78 0.83 -4.30 -1.13
CA VAL A 78 1.00 -5.73 -1.43
C VAL A 78 0.01 -6.59 -0.67
N THR A 79 -0.34 -7.75 -1.24
CA THR A 79 -1.11 -8.78 -0.54
C THR A 79 -0.22 -9.97 -0.23
N GLN A 80 -0.37 -10.57 0.95
CA GLN A 80 0.49 -11.69 1.34
C GLN A 80 0.23 -12.95 0.49
N PHE A 81 -1.02 -13.16 0.07
CA PHE A 81 -1.44 -14.32 -0.70
C PHE A 81 -2.37 -13.91 -1.84
N GLY A 82 -2.84 -14.88 -2.62
CA GLY A 82 -3.69 -14.66 -3.79
C GLY A 82 -2.86 -14.32 -5.03
N GLY A 83 -3.50 -13.75 -6.05
CA GLY A 83 -2.87 -13.56 -7.36
C GLY A 83 -2.81 -14.85 -8.18
N GLU A 84 -2.27 -14.76 -9.39
CA GLU A 84 -2.19 -15.86 -10.37
C GLU A 84 -1.56 -17.13 -9.79
N PHE A 85 -0.49 -16.98 -9.01
CA PHE A 85 0.27 -18.09 -8.43
C PHE A 85 -0.01 -18.32 -6.94
N GLY A 86 -0.92 -17.55 -6.34
CA GLY A 86 -1.23 -17.63 -4.91
C GLY A 86 -0.17 -17.07 -3.96
N GLN A 87 0.90 -16.46 -4.48
CA GLN A 87 2.05 -15.96 -3.70
C GLN A 87 1.98 -14.46 -3.37
N GLY A 88 0.81 -13.85 -3.58
CA GLY A 88 0.59 -12.43 -3.34
C GLY A 88 0.70 -11.58 -4.61
N VAL A 89 0.30 -10.32 -4.49
CA VAL A 89 0.41 -9.33 -5.56
C VAL A 89 1.02 -8.02 -5.07
N LEU A 90 1.59 -7.25 -6.00
CA LEU A 90 1.73 -5.80 -5.90
C LEU A 90 0.53 -5.18 -6.61
N PHE A 91 -0.17 -4.28 -5.93
CA PHE A 91 -1.35 -3.62 -6.47
C PHE A 91 -1.19 -2.09 -6.47
N GLU A 92 -2.03 -1.48 -7.30
CA GLU A 92 -2.31 -0.05 -7.36
C GLU A 92 -3.78 0.16 -7.02
N TYR A 93 -4.08 1.21 -6.27
CA TYR A 93 -5.43 1.64 -5.96
C TYR A 93 -5.57 3.15 -6.26
N ASP A 94 -6.52 3.48 -7.13
CA ASP A 94 -6.88 4.84 -7.47
C ASP A 94 -8.07 5.31 -6.60
N PRO A 95 -7.85 6.17 -5.60
CA PRO A 95 -8.92 6.62 -4.70
C PRO A 95 -9.92 7.57 -5.38
N VAL A 96 -9.61 8.12 -6.56
CA VAL A 96 -10.49 9.06 -7.27
C VAL A 96 -11.54 8.29 -8.05
N THR A 97 -11.15 7.17 -8.67
CA THR A 97 -12.03 6.34 -9.51
C THR A 97 -12.44 5.04 -8.83
N ASP A 98 -12.05 4.84 -7.57
CA ASP A 98 -12.27 3.61 -6.80
C ASP A 98 -11.82 2.35 -7.57
N THR A 99 -10.65 2.44 -8.20
CA THR A 99 -10.16 1.40 -9.11
C THR A 99 -8.96 0.68 -8.51
N TYR A 100 -9.12 -0.63 -8.32
CA TYR A 100 -8.04 -1.54 -7.97
C TYR A 100 -7.40 -2.14 -9.22
N THR A 101 -6.07 -2.30 -9.22
CA THR A 101 -5.36 -2.94 -10.33
C THR A 101 -4.19 -3.76 -9.81
N VAL A 102 -4.16 -5.04 -10.17
CA VAL A 102 -2.97 -5.89 -9.99
C VAL A 102 -1.88 -5.41 -10.93
N ARG A 103 -0.73 -5.01 -10.37
CA ARG A 103 0.44 -4.53 -11.13
C ARG A 103 1.47 -5.62 -11.34
N TYR A 104 1.55 -6.57 -10.42
CA TYR A 104 2.45 -7.72 -10.51
C TYR A 104 1.92 -8.88 -9.66
N SER A 105 1.92 -10.10 -10.22
CA SER A 105 1.65 -11.33 -9.46
C SER A 105 2.97 -12.04 -9.20
N PHE A 106 3.33 -12.21 -7.93
CA PHE A 106 4.54 -12.92 -7.54
C PHE A 106 4.38 -14.43 -7.82
N ASN A 107 5.43 -15.10 -8.28
CA ASN A 107 5.37 -16.55 -8.54
C ASN A 107 5.97 -17.41 -7.41
N GLY A 108 6.68 -16.79 -6.46
CA GLY A 108 7.24 -17.46 -5.28
C GLY A 108 8.54 -18.22 -5.51
N ALA A 109 9.07 -18.21 -6.73
CA ALA A 109 10.39 -18.74 -7.08
C ALA A 109 11.42 -17.62 -7.10
N SER A 110 12.13 -17.43 -8.21
CA SER A 110 13.22 -16.45 -8.29
C SER A 110 12.75 -15.00 -8.21
N ASP A 111 11.46 -14.71 -8.43
CA ASP A 111 10.90 -13.36 -8.35
C ASP A 111 10.41 -12.97 -6.96
N GLY A 112 10.44 -13.88 -5.98
CA GLY A 112 9.93 -13.65 -4.63
C GLY A 112 8.48 -14.12 -4.43
N GLY A 113 8.09 -14.33 -3.18
CA GLY A 113 6.72 -14.63 -2.79
C GLY A 113 6.40 -14.13 -1.39
N GLN A 114 5.10 -14.13 -1.07
CA GLN A 114 4.56 -13.68 0.20
C GLN A 114 5.15 -12.32 0.59
N PRO A 115 4.87 -11.27 -0.21
CA PRO A 115 5.34 -9.93 0.08
C PRO A 115 4.79 -9.45 1.43
N VAL A 116 5.60 -8.69 2.16
CA VAL A 116 5.29 -8.30 3.54
C VAL A 116 5.42 -6.80 3.76
N ARG A 117 4.59 -6.24 4.65
CA ARG A 117 4.73 -4.90 5.25
C ARG A 117 4.72 -3.72 4.26
N GLY A 118 4.19 -3.90 3.06
CA GLY A 118 4.03 -2.83 2.09
C GLY A 118 5.27 -2.57 1.23
N VAL A 119 5.27 -1.41 0.60
CA VAL A 119 6.35 -0.92 -0.25
C VAL A 119 6.80 0.45 0.21
N THR A 120 8.03 0.80 -0.18
CA THR A 120 8.67 2.06 0.18
C THR A 120 9.05 2.80 -1.09
N ARG A 121 8.60 4.04 -1.22
CA ARG A 121 9.01 4.90 -2.34
C ARG A 121 10.36 5.53 -2.02
N ALA A 122 11.36 5.21 -2.82
CA ALA A 122 12.67 5.83 -2.71
C ALA A 122 12.74 7.18 -3.44
N ARG A 123 13.81 7.94 -3.19
CA ARG A 123 14.05 9.26 -3.80
C ARG A 123 14.13 9.24 -5.32
N ASN A 124 14.52 8.10 -5.91
CA ASN A 124 14.54 7.91 -7.36
C ASN A 124 13.12 7.67 -7.98
N GLY A 125 12.07 7.74 -7.16
CA GLY A 125 10.68 7.57 -7.59
C GLY A 125 10.24 6.11 -7.79
N ARG A 126 11.11 5.14 -7.48
CA ARG A 126 10.79 3.71 -7.59
C ARG A 126 10.28 3.18 -6.26
N LEU A 127 9.48 2.11 -6.34
CA LEU A 127 9.00 1.39 -5.18
C LEU A 127 9.94 0.23 -4.90
N TYR A 128 10.29 0.04 -3.63
CA TYR A 128 11.05 -1.10 -3.16
C TYR A 128 10.22 -1.87 -2.14
N GLY A 129 10.22 -3.18 -2.24
CA GLY A 129 9.48 -4.04 -1.32
C GLY A 129 10.21 -5.34 -1.06
N LEU A 130 9.68 -6.10 -0.11
CA LEU A 130 10.30 -7.33 0.38
C LEU A 130 9.34 -8.50 0.22
N CYS A 131 9.89 -9.61 -0.25
CA CYS A 131 9.25 -10.91 -0.27
C CYS A 131 9.90 -11.79 0.81
N SER A 132 9.08 -12.42 1.64
CA SER A 132 9.57 -13.28 2.73
C SER A 132 9.99 -14.68 2.25
N THR A 133 9.55 -15.07 1.06
CA THR A 133 9.91 -16.33 0.37
C THR A 133 10.38 -16.05 -1.06
N GLY A 134 10.82 -17.10 -1.76
CA GLY A 134 11.47 -17.01 -3.07
C GLY A 134 12.97 -16.72 -2.96
N GLY A 135 13.62 -16.49 -4.10
CA GLY A 135 15.07 -16.37 -4.19
C GLY A 135 15.82 -17.67 -3.88
N ALA A 136 17.14 -17.55 -3.74
CA ALA A 136 18.05 -18.62 -3.38
C ALA A 136 17.66 -19.19 -2.01
N ASN A 137 17.51 -20.52 -1.95
CA ASN A 137 17.15 -21.24 -0.74
C ASN A 137 15.81 -20.78 -0.12
N ASN A 138 14.93 -20.14 -0.90
CA ASN A 138 13.64 -19.63 -0.43
C ASN A 138 13.75 -18.63 0.73
N ALA A 139 14.85 -17.87 0.77
CA ALA A 139 15.16 -16.97 1.87
C ALA A 139 14.68 -15.52 1.65
N GLY A 140 13.97 -15.26 0.56
CA GLY A 140 13.30 -13.98 0.31
C GLY A 140 14.04 -13.11 -0.70
N THR A 141 13.36 -12.06 -1.17
CA THR A 141 13.91 -11.13 -2.16
C THR A 141 13.61 -9.68 -1.78
N LEU A 142 14.46 -8.78 -2.26
CA LEU A 142 14.16 -7.35 -2.35
C LEU A 142 13.85 -7.04 -3.80
N PHE A 143 12.68 -6.51 -4.07
CA PHE A 143 12.27 -6.13 -5.40
C PHE A 143 12.21 -4.62 -5.59
N GLU A 144 12.28 -4.22 -6.85
CA GLU A 144 12.06 -2.87 -7.31
C GLU A 144 10.93 -2.87 -8.35
N PHE A 145 10.05 -1.89 -8.26
CA PHE A 145 8.99 -1.62 -9.21
C PHE A 145 9.02 -0.17 -9.70
N ILE A 146 8.93 0.00 -11.03
CA ILE A 146 8.90 1.31 -11.69
C ILE A 146 7.44 1.65 -12.04
N ILE A 147 6.86 2.62 -11.32
CA ILE A 147 5.45 3.02 -11.44
C ILE A 147 5.03 3.31 -12.89
N GLY A 148 5.81 4.14 -13.61
CA GLY A 148 5.44 4.59 -14.95
C GLY A 148 5.47 3.51 -16.03
N THR A 149 6.41 2.57 -15.96
CA THR A 149 6.55 1.50 -16.97
C THR A 149 5.92 0.18 -16.54
N GLY A 150 5.61 0.01 -15.25
CA GLY A 150 5.21 -1.27 -14.68
C GLY A 150 6.35 -2.30 -14.60
N ALA A 151 7.60 -1.89 -14.83
CA ALA A 151 8.72 -2.82 -14.83
C ALA A 151 9.05 -3.30 -13.41
N TYR A 152 9.15 -4.61 -13.25
CA TYR A 152 9.54 -5.30 -12.02
C TYR A 152 10.95 -5.88 -12.14
N SER A 153 11.74 -5.83 -11.07
CA SER A 153 13.04 -6.50 -11.00
C SER A 153 13.39 -6.92 -9.59
N VAL A 154 14.03 -8.08 -9.44
CA VAL A 154 14.69 -8.47 -8.18
C VAL A 154 16.05 -7.77 -8.10
N ARG A 155 16.31 -7.12 -6.97
CA ARG A 155 17.54 -6.37 -6.69
C ARG A 155 18.46 -7.09 -5.72
N VAL A 156 17.88 -7.81 -4.76
CA VAL A 156 18.63 -8.60 -3.80
C VAL A 156 17.95 -9.95 -3.63
N ASP A 157 18.77 -10.99 -3.59
CA ASP A 157 18.41 -12.31 -3.15
C ASP A 157 18.99 -12.51 -1.75
N PHE A 158 18.13 -12.77 -0.76
CA PHE A 158 18.57 -12.92 0.62
C PHE A 158 19.24 -14.29 0.77
N GLY A 159 20.57 -14.33 0.89
CA GLY A 159 21.40 -15.54 0.81
C GLY A 159 21.29 -16.58 1.94
N GLY A 160 20.17 -16.63 2.67
CA GLY A 160 19.92 -17.61 3.74
C GLY A 160 20.42 -17.21 5.13
N ASN A 161 20.40 -18.15 6.08
CA ASN A 161 20.68 -17.88 7.51
C ASN A 161 22.14 -18.15 7.93
N GLY A 162 23.06 -18.27 6.97
CA GLY A 162 24.46 -18.60 7.23
C GLY A 162 25.30 -17.41 7.69
N PRO A 163 26.43 -17.64 8.40
CA PRO A 163 27.40 -16.60 8.72
C PRO A 163 27.87 -15.86 7.46
N GLY A 164 27.96 -14.53 7.52
CA GLY A 164 28.42 -13.69 6.39
C GLY A 164 27.35 -13.32 5.36
N THR A 165 26.10 -13.75 5.56
CA THR A 165 24.95 -13.33 4.75
C THR A 165 24.25 -12.12 5.39
N ILE A 166 23.40 -11.43 4.62
CA ILE A 166 22.48 -10.40 5.15
C ILE A 166 21.27 -11.00 5.90
N GLY A 167 21.27 -12.32 6.12
CA GLY A 167 20.13 -13.06 6.66
C GLY A 167 19.07 -13.40 5.60
N GLY A 168 17.99 -14.02 6.05
CA GLY A 168 16.82 -14.37 5.23
C GLY A 168 15.50 -14.06 5.93
N ARG A 169 14.40 -14.19 5.18
CA ARG A 169 13.02 -13.94 5.58
C ARG A 169 12.84 -12.51 6.10
N PRO A 170 12.99 -11.49 5.24
CA PRO A 170 12.73 -10.11 5.64
C PRO A 170 11.31 -9.96 6.20
N ILE A 171 11.14 -9.20 7.29
CA ILE A 171 9.89 -9.14 8.07
C ILE A 171 9.34 -7.73 8.35
N ALA A 172 10.09 -6.69 7.98
CA ALA A 172 9.77 -5.29 8.25
C ALA A 172 9.84 -4.47 6.95
N LYS A 173 9.07 -3.38 6.86
CA LYS A 173 9.13 -2.45 5.73
C LYS A 173 10.55 -1.86 5.62
N LEU A 174 10.99 -1.55 4.41
CA LEU A 174 12.23 -0.81 4.20
C LEU A 174 12.02 0.65 4.60
N GLU A 175 12.83 1.19 5.50
CA GLU A 175 12.73 2.61 5.87
C GLU A 175 13.84 3.41 5.17
N PRO A 176 13.50 4.48 4.42
CA PRO A 176 14.51 5.34 3.82
C PRO A 176 15.35 6.00 4.91
N ASN A 177 16.67 5.92 4.80
CA ASN A 177 17.54 6.73 5.66
C ASN A 177 17.52 8.19 5.18
N SER A 178 16.77 9.04 5.89
CA SER A 178 16.67 10.48 5.60
C SER A 178 17.95 11.27 5.88
N THR A 179 18.93 10.67 6.56
CA THR A 179 20.22 11.29 6.90
C THR A 179 21.37 10.91 5.96
N ALA A 180 21.12 10.01 5.00
CA ALA A 180 22.14 9.61 4.03
C ALA A 180 22.42 10.78 3.06
N SER A 181 23.52 11.49 3.30
CA SER A 181 24.10 12.44 2.36
C SER A 181 24.41 11.73 1.04
N ILE A 182 24.01 12.37 -0.06
CA ILE A 182 24.47 12.04 -1.41
C ILE A 182 26.00 12.08 -1.44
N LEU A 183 26.64 10.92 -1.38
CA LEU A 183 28.00 10.72 -1.86
C LEU A 183 27.96 10.47 -3.37
#